data_AF-D7M6C4-F1
#
_entry.id   AF-D7M6C4-F1
#
_cell.length_a   1.000
_cell.length_b   1.000
_cell.length_c   1.000
_cell.angle_alpha   90.00
_cell.angle_beta   90.00
_cell.angle_gamma   90.00
#
_symmetry.space_group_name_H-M   'P 1'
#
loop_
_entity.id
_entity.type
_entity.pdbx_description
1 polymer ?
#
loop_
_entity_poly.entity_id
_entity_poly.type
_entity_poly.pdbx_seq_one_letter_code
_entity_poly.pdbx_strand_id
1 'polypeptide(L)'
;TTFSLIDENGELLIRANQGHSITAVESEKLLKPILSPEEAPVCVHGTYKKNLESILSSGLKRMNRLHIHFSCGLPTDGEVIKA
;
A
#
# COMPACT_ATOMS: atom_id res chain seq x y z
N THR A 1 -5.03 -8.17 3.43
CA THR A 1 -3.88 -7.72 4.25
C THR A 1 -2.86 -8.83 4.27
N THR A 2 -1.66 -8.56 3.77
CA THR A 2 -0.56 -9.52 3.76
C THR A 2 0.16 -9.44 5.11
N PHE A 3 0.46 -10.58 5.69
CA PHE A 3 1.18 -10.71 6.95
C PHE A 3 2.51 -11.41 6.70
N SER A 4 3.53 -11.08 7.49
CA SER A 4 4.79 -11.81 7.54
C SER A 4 4.99 -12.42 8.91
N LEU A 5 5.60 -13.61 8.92
CA LEU A 5 6.05 -14.29 10.13
C LEU A 5 7.55 -14.07 10.31
N ILE A 6 8.00 -13.90 11.54
CA ILE A 6 9.41 -13.84 11.91
C ILE A 6 9.64 -14.72 13.15
N ASP A 7 10.71 -15.49 13.16
CA ASP A 7 11.15 -16.23 14.35
C ASP A 7 12.20 -15.37 15.05
N GLU A 8 11.91 -14.97 16.29
CA GLU A 8 12.87 -14.30 17.16
C GLU A 8 13.07 -15.14 18.42
N ASN A 9 14.27 -15.71 18.57
CA ASN A 9 14.67 -16.52 19.73
C ASN A 9 13.75 -17.72 20.01
N GLY A 10 13.18 -18.35 18.97
CA GLY A 10 12.26 -19.49 19.11
C GLY A 10 10.81 -19.10 19.40
N GLU A 11 10.49 -17.80 19.38
CA GLU A 11 9.11 -17.31 19.38
C GLU A 11 8.70 -16.88 17.97
N LEU A 12 7.56 -17.40 17.52
CA LEU A 12 6.98 -17.05 16.22
C LEU A 12 6.12 -15.79 16.36
N LEU A 13 6.55 -14.70 15.74
CA LEU A 13 5.86 -13.42 15.71
C LEU A 13 5.21 -13.17 14.35
N ILE A 14 4.09 -12.43 14.34
CA ILE A 14 3.39 -12.03 13.12
C ILE A 14 3.30 -10.50 13.05
N ARG A 15 3.45 -9.95 11.84
CA ARG A 15 3.21 -8.51 11.59
C ARG A 15 2.39 -8.28 10.33
N ALA A 16 1.64 -7.19 10.31
CA ALA A 16 1.08 -6.66 9.08
C ALA A 16 2.21 -6.01 8.25
N ASN A 17 2.19 -6.21 6.94
CA ASN A 17 3.19 -5.60 6.07
C ASN A 17 2.80 -4.20 5.58
N GLN A 18 1.51 -3.85 5.64
CA GLN A 18 0.98 -2.57 5.20
C GLN A 18 -0.29 -2.18 5.94
N GLY A 19 -0.63 -0.88 5.87
CA GLY A 19 -1.91 -0.36 6.36
C GLY A 19 -1.90 0.08 7.83
N HIS A 20 -0.73 0.40 8.38
CA HIS A 20 -0.61 0.93 9.74
C HIS A 20 -1.19 2.36 9.82
N SER A 21 -2.00 2.59 10.85
CA SER A 21 -2.50 3.93 11.22
C SER A 21 -1.83 4.45 12.50
N ILE A 22 -0.85 3.71 13.03
CA ILE A 22 -0.13 4.01 14.28
C ILE A 22 1.18 4.72 13.93
N THR A 23 1.48 5.84 14.59
CA THR A 23 2.66 6.68 14.30
C THR A 23 3.97 6.12 14.82
N ALA A 24 3.94 5.16 15.75
CA ALA A 24 5.14 4.52 16.31
C ALA A 24 5.82 3.55 15.34
N VAL A 25 5.15 3.16 14.24
CA VAL A 25 5.72 2.29 13.22
C VAL A 25 6.44 3.14 12.19
N GLU A 26 7.76 2.99 12.11
CA GLU A 26 8.59 3.56 11.04
C GLU A 26 8.34 2.81 9.73
N SER A 27 7.21 3.11 9.10
CA SER A 27 6.72 2.40 7.91
C SER A 27 7.73 2.48 6.77
N GLU A 28 8.46 3.58 6.67
CA GLU A 28 9.52 3.80 5.68
C GLU A 28 10.63 2.74 5.74
N LYS A 29 10.95 2.21 6.93
CA LYS A 29 11.95 1.13 7.09
C LYS A 29 11.44 -0.23 6.57
N LEU A 30 10.14 -0.37 6.35
CA LEU A 30 9.50 -1.59 5.87
C LEU A 30 9.25 -1.57 4.35
N LEU A 31 9.52 -0.44 3.69
CA LEU A 31 9.25 -0.24 2.28
C LEU A 31 10.54 -0.21 1.45
N LYS A 32 10.43 -0.64 0.20
CA LYS A 32 11.49 -0.43 -0.80
C LYS A 32 11.14 0.82 -1.61
N PRO A 33 12.05 1.81 -1.72
CA PRO A 33 11.81 2.97 -2.56
C PRO A 33 11.80 2.56 -4.04
N ILE A 34 10.92 3.19 -4.81
CA ILE A 34 10.88 3.13 -6.28
C ILE A 34 11.73 4.30 -6.78
N LEU A 35 12.84 4.03 -7.45
CA LEU A 35 13.79 5.06 -7.90
C LEU A 35 13.62 5.42 -9.38
N SER A 36 12.89 4.59 -10.12
CA SER A 36 12.66 4.74 -11.56
C SER A 36 11.26 4.26 -11.96
N PRO A 37 10.61 4.86 -12.97
CA PRO A 37 9.31 4.41 -13.47
C PRO A 37 9.30 2.93 -13.91
N GLU A 38 10.44 2.41 -14.36
CA GLU A 38 10.62 1.02 -14.80
C GLU A 38 10.44 0.01 -13.67
N GLU A 39 10.65 0.41 -12.41
CA GLU A 39 10.41 -0.44 -11.24
C GLU A 39 8.91 -0.60 -10.92
N ALA A 40 8.06 0.29 -11.43
CA ALA A 40 6.61 0.27 -11.22
C ALA A 40 5.85 0.68 -12.50
N PRO A 41 5.93 -0.12 -13.58
CA PRO A 41 5.38 0.22 -14.89
C PRO A 41 3.85 0.30 -14.89
N VAL A 42 3.20 -0.36 -13.93
CA VAL A 42 1.76 -0.28 -13.68
C VAL A 42 1.57 0.20 -12.25
N CYS A 43 0.82 1.30 -12.08
CA CYS A 43 0.57 1.93 -10.79
C CYS A 43 -0.88 2.42 -10.75
N VAL A 44 -1.77 1.62 -10.18
CA VAL A 44 -3.22 1.89 -10.20
C VAL A 44 -3.75 2.17 -8.79
N HIS A 45 -4.68 3.13 -8.69
CA HIS A 45 -5.39 3.43 -7.44
C HIS A 45 -6.88 3.15 -7.61
N GLY A 46 -7.38 2.13 -6.91
CA GLY A 46 -8.80 1.82 -6.87
C GLY A 46 -9.58 2.82 -6.00
N THR A 47 -10.69 3.34 -6.51
CA THR A 47 -11.56 4.25 -5.75
C THR A 47 -13.03 4.06 -6.13
N TYR A 48 -13.93 4.62 -5.31
CA TYR A 48 -15.36 4.65 -5.61
C TYR A 48 -15.67 5.75 -6.63
N LYS A 49 -16.61 5.49 -7.55
CA LYS A 49 -17.05 6.46 -8.58
C LYS A 49 -17.41 7.83 -8.02
N LYS A 50 -18.05 7.88 -6.83
CA LYS A 50 -18.41 9.13 -6.15
C LYS A 50 -17.23 10.04 -5.79
N ASN A 51 -16.02 9.48 -5.70
CA ASN A 51 -14.82 10.25 -5.37
C ASN A 51 -14.12 10.83 -6.60
N LEU A 52 -14.54 10.43 -7.82
CA LEU A 52 -13.82 10.75 -9.06
C LEU A 52 -13.71 12.26 -9.29
N GLU A 53 -14.81 13.01 -9.13
CA GLU A 53 -14.80 14.47 -9.33
C GLU A 53 -13.84 15.17 -8.36
N SER A 54 -13.83 14.75 -7.09
CA SER A 54 -12.92 15.30 -6.08
C SER A 54 -11.46 14.98 -6.41
N ILE A 55 -11.16 13.79 -6.92
CA ILE A 55 -9.82 13.36 -7.31
C ILE A 55 -9.36 14.12 -8.56
N LEU A 56 -10.22 14.30 -9.56
CA LEU A 56 -9.89 15.08 -10.76
C LEU A 56 -9.65 16.57 -10.42
N SER A 57 -10.39 17.10 -9.44
CA SER A 57 -10.23 18.49 -9.02
C SER A 57 -9.00 18.74 -8.14
N SER A 58 -8.67 17.81 -7.22
CA SER A 58 -7.69 18.06 -6.15
C SER A 58 -6.57 17.04 -6.04
N GLY A 59 -6.54 16.06 -6.93
CA GLY A 59 -5.61 14.94 -6.89
C GLY A 59 -5.97 13.88 -5.83
N LEU A 60 -5.17 12.81 -5.78
CA LEU A 60 -5.27 11.79 -4.73
C LEU A 60 -4.79 12.37 -3.40
N LYS A 61 -5.49 12.01 -2.31
CA LYS A 61 -5.13 12.39 -0.94
C LYS A 61 -4.89 11.15 -0.11
N ARG A 62 -3.89 11.19 0.79
CA ARG A 62 -3.63 10.11 1.76
C ARG A 62 -4.79 9.90 2.75
N MET A 63 -5.66 10.90 2.90
CA MET A 63 -6.71 10.94 3.92
C MET A 63 -6.11 10.70 5.31
N ASN A 64 -6.62 9.72 6.06
CA ASN A 64 -6.10 9.38 7.39
C ASN A 64 -4.90 8.41 7.36
N ARG A 65 -4.40 8.02 6.18
CA ARG A 65 -3.25 7.11 6.04
C ARG A 65 -1.93 7.89 5.98
N LEU A 66 -0.82 7.19 6.17
CA LEU A 66 0.53 7.74 6.03
C LEU A 66 0.89 8.01 4.56
N HIS A 67 0.58 7.06 3.66
CA HIS A 67 0.86 7.16 2.23
C HIS A 67 -0.39 6.85 1.38
N ILE A 68 -0.37 7.28 0.11
CA ILE A 68 -1.35 6.85 -0.90
C ILE A 68 -0.94 5.46 -1.37
N HIS A 69 -1.87 4.51 -1.35
CA HIS A 69 -1.62 3.13 -1.74
C HIS A 69 -1.96 2.92 -3.22
N PHE A 70 -1.08 2.21 -3.91
CA PHE A 70 -1.26 1.80 -5.29
C PHE A 70 -1.15 0.28 -5.40
N SER A 71 -1.72 -0.26 -6.47
CA SER A 71 -1.57 -1.65 -6.89
C SER A 71 -0.70 -1.70 -8.16
N CYS A 72 0.04 -2.79 -8.33
CA CYS A 72 0.85 -3.08 -9.51
C CYS A 72 0.06 -3.73 -10.67
N GLY A 73 -1.26 -3.90 -10.53
CA GLY A 73 -2.10 -4.53 -11.54
C GLY A 73 -3.59 -4.26 -11.36
N LEU A 74 -4.39 -4.66 -12.35
CA LEU A 74 -5.84 -4.54 -12.33
C LEU A 74 -6.48 -5.68 -11.51
N PRO A 75 -7.70 -5.49 -10.96
CA PRO A 75 -8.37 -6.55 -10.19
C PRO A 75 -8.60 -7.87 -10.94
N THR A 76 -8.52 -7.86 -12.27
CA THR A 76 -8.65 -9.03 -13.15
C THR A 76 -7.37 -9.85 -13.26
N ASP A 77 -6.23 -9.27 -12.89
CA ASP A 77 -4.95 -9.94 -12.87
C ASP A 77 -4.90 -10.69 -11.54
N GLY A 78 -5.12 -12.01 -11.56
CA GLY A 78 -5.45 -12.85 -10.39
C GLY A 78 -4.47 -12.84 -9.19
N GLU A 79 -3.42 -12.02 -9.24
CA GLU A 79 -2.42 -11.80 -8.19
C GLU A 79 -2.56 -10.44 -7.49
N VAL A 80 -3.57 -9.63 -7.84
CA VAL A 80 -3.69 -8.26 -7.30
C VAL A 80 -4.34 -8.25 -5.92
N ILE A 81 -3.52 -7.87 -4.93
CA ILE A 81 -3.97 -7.60 -3.56
C ILE A 81 -4.78 -6.30 -3.58
N LYS A 82 -6.05 -6.36 -3.15
CA LYS A 82 -6.91 -5.18 -3.02
C LYS A 82 -6.28 -4.19 -2.00
N ALA A 83 -6.11 -2.94 -2.43
CA ALA A 83 -5.56 -1.84 -1.63
C ALA A 83 -6.51 -1.36 -0.52
#